data_AF-A0AAW1QXB9-F1
#
_entry.id   AF-A0AAW1QXB9-F1
#
_cell.length_a   1.000
_cell.length_b   1.000
_cell.length_c   1.000
_cell.angle_alpha   90.00
_cell.angle_beta   90.00
_cell.angle_gamma   90.00
#
_symmetry.space_group_name_H-M   'P 1'
#
loop_
_entity.id
_entity.type
_entity.pdbx_description
1 polymer ?
#
loop_
_entity_poly.entity_id
_entity_poly.type
_entity_poly.pdbx_seq_one_letter_code
_entity_poly.pdbx_strand_id
1 'polypeptide(L)'
;MPIIEVAKSIIALERPAGEALLALHLRMVPAVDSIADGLEAPVQLLYLLTLLGFLVVGAFLVVRQVLVRRELEEAAKVLGERIRTSEATSEDCFELGAILLRKKLYTQATKNLERAIKLWDGAPEELAQVHNALGYAYLSMDRAELAVTNFRRAVDLQPGYVTAWNNLGDALERRQEWAGALDAYERSLSFSPDNRVARTRADSLRPRVQRAG
;
A
#
# COMPACT_ATOMS: atom_id res chain seq x y z
N MET A 1 -0.20 -37.32 -78.84
CA MET A 1 0.58 -38.15 -77.92
C MET A 1 1.57 -37.42 -76.99
N PRO A 2 2.06 -36.18 -77.23
CA PRO A 2 3.14 -35.61 -76.40
C PRO A 2 2.72 -35.07 -75.02
N ILE A 3 1.46 -34.63 -74.85
CA ILE A 3 0.99 -34.01 -73.58
C ILE A 3 0.93 -35.03 -72.43
N ILE A 4 0.59 -36.29 -72.74
CA ILE A 4 0.52 -37.39 -71.75
C ILE A 4 1.94 -37.81 -71.32
N GLU A 5 2.91 -37.80 -72.24
CA GLU A 5 4.32 -38.04 -71.92
C GLU A 5 4.89 -36.96 -70.98
N VAL A 6 4.61 -35.68 -71.27
CA VAL A 6 5.09 -34.54 -70.45
C VAL A 6 4.45 -34.55 -69.06
N ALA A 7 3.15 -34.84 -68.95
CA ALA A 7 2.47 -34.97 -67.66
C ALA A 7 3.04 -36.15 -66.84
N LYS A 8 3.31 -37.30 -67.48
CA LYS A 8 3.95 -38.44 -66.82
C LYS A 8 5.38 -38.12 -66.37
N SER A 9 6.15 -37.35 -67.15
CA SER A 9 7.50 -36.96 -66.76
C SER A 9 7.54 -35.95 -65.62
N ILE A 10 6.59 -35.01 -65.55
CA ILE A 10 6.48 -34.04 -64.44
C ILE A 10 6.06 -34.75 -63.15
N ILE A 11 5.06 -35.64 -63.22
CA ILE A 11 4.63 -36.47 -62.09
C ILE A 11 5.76 -37.41 -61.62
N ALA A 12 6.56 -37.95 -62.56
CA ALA A 12 7.73 -38.77 -62.23
C ALA A 12 8.88 -37.96 -61.60
N LEU A 13 9.01 -36.68 -61.92
CA LEU A 13 10.00 -35.78 -61.32
C LEU A 13 9.58 -35.29 -59.91
N GLU A 14 8.29 -35.10 -59.67
CA GLU A 14 7.75 -34.64 -58.37
C GLU A 14 7.58 -35.76 -57.34
N ARG A 15 7.37 -37.01 -57.77
CA ARG A 15 7.31 -38.20 -56.90
C ARG A 15 8.50 -38.34 -55.94
N PRO A 16 9.77 -38.32 -56.39
CA PRO A 16 10.91 -38.48 -55.49
C PRO A 16 11.07 -37.30 -54.52
N ALA A 17 10.65 -36.09 -54.90
CA ALA A 17 10.68 -34.92 -54.01
C ALA A 17 9.61 -35.01 -52.92
N GLY A 18 8.38 -35.41 -53.28
CA GLY A 18 7.30 -35.66 -52.34
C GLY A 18 7.59 -36.81 -51.38
N GLU A 19 8.17 -37.91 -51.88
CA GLU A 19 8.59 -39.06 -51.07
C GLU A 19 9.76 -38.70 -50.13
N ALA A 20 10.73 -37.89 -50.59
CA ALA A 20 11.81 -37.40 -49.74
C ALA A 20 11.31 -36.46 -48.63
N LEU A 21 10.35 -35.57 -48.95
CA LEU A 21 9.72 -34.70 -47.95
C LEU A 21 8.90 -35.51 -46.94
N LEU A 22 8.13 -36.50 -47.41
CA LEU A 22 7.35 -37.39 -46.55
C LEU A 22 8.27 -38.23 -45.66
N ALA A 23 9.38 -38.76 -46.20
CA ALA A 23 10.36 -39.53 -45.45
C ALA A 23 11.13 -38.68 -44.43
N LEU A 24 11.45 -37.42 -44.76
CA LEU A 24 12.02 -36.46 -43.82
C LEU A 24 11.02 -36.13 -42.71
N HIS A 25 9.75 -35.92 -43.06
CA HIS A 25 8.67 -35.69 -42.10
C HIS A 25 8.47 -36.88 -41.15
N LEU A 26 8.39 -38.11 -41.69
CA LEU A 26 8.31 -39.36 -40.93
C LEU A 26 9.52 -39.63 -40.04
N ARG A 27 10.71 -39.08 -40.37
CA ARG A 27 11.91 -39.17 -39.52
C ARG A 27 11.99 -38.07 -38.47
N MET A 28 11.45 -36.88 -38.74
CA MET A 28 11.48 -35.75 -37.81
C MET A 28 10.41 -35.85 -36.73
N VAL A 29 9.21 -36.35 -37.04
CA VAL A 29 8.11 -36.53 -36.06
C VAL A 29 8.55 -37.30 -34.81
N PRO A 30 9.12 -38.52 -34.90
CA PRO A 30 9.56 -39.25 -33.71
C PRO A 30 10.74 -38.58 -32.98
N ALA A 31 11.56 -37.79 -33.68
CA ALA A 31 12.63 -37.01 -33.05
C ALA A 31 12.08 -35.81 -32.27
N VAL A 32 11.03 -35.16 -32.79
CA VAL A 32 10.31 -34.08 -32.09
C VAL A 32 9.56 -34.63 -30.89
N ASP A 33 8.87 -35.76 -31.04
CA ASP A 33 8.17 -36.43 -29.94
C ASP A 33 9.15 -36.86 -28.84
N SER A 34 10.30 -37.45 -29.21
CA SER A 34 11.35 -37.80 -28.24
C SER A 34 11.94 -36.59 -27.49
N ILE A 35 12.00 -35.43 -28.12
CA ILE A 35 12.46 -34.18 -27.48
C ILE A 35 11.36 -33.60 -26.58
N ALA A 36 10.10 -33.66 -27.01
CA ALA A 36 8.95 -33.23 -26.23
C ALA A 36 8.80 -34.08 -24.95
N ASP A 37 8.84 -35.41 -25.07
CA ASP A 37 8.79 -36.36 -23.95
C ASP A 37 9.94 -36.12 -22.95
N GLY A 38 11.13 -35.76 -23.45
CA GLY A 38 12.29 -35.41 -22.61
C GLY A 38 12.14 -34.08 -21.85
N LEU A 39 11.24 -33.19 -22.31
CA LEU A 39 10.99 -31.87 -21.73
C LEU A 39 9.74 -31.83 -20.83
N GLU A 40 8.80 -32.76 -20.94
CA GLU A 40 7.57 -32.78 -20.14
C GLU A 40 7.85 -32.82 -18.63
N ALA A 41 8.67 -33.80 -18.18
CA ALA A 41 9.02 -33.95 -16.77
C ALA A 41 9.77 -32.74 -16.17
N PRO A 42 10.82 -32.17 -16.80
CA PRO A 42 11.50 -31.00 -16.25
C PRO A 42 10.65 -29.73 -16.31
N VAL A 43 9.81 -29.54 -17.33
CA VAL A 43 8.87 -28.40 -17.39
C VAL A 43 7.81 -28.51 -16.28
N GLN A 44 7.26 -29.72 -16.07
CA GLN A 44 6.31 -29.98 -14.99
C GLN A 44 6.96 -29.77 -13.61
N LEU A 45 8.20 -30.21 -13.43
CA LEU A 45 8.96 -29.99 -12.19
C LEU A 45 9.20 -28.49 -11.96
N LEU A 46 9.62 -27.74 -12.99
CA LEU A 46 9.82 -26.29 -12.89
C LEU A 46 8.51 -25.56 -12.54
N TYR A 47 7.40 -25.97 -13.16
CA TYR A 47 6.08 -25.44 -12.84
C TYR A 47 5.70 -25.71 -11.37
N LEU A 48 5.86 -26.95 -10.90
CA LEU A 48 5.58 -27.33 -9.51
C LEU A 48 6.47 -26.60 -8.51
N LEU A 49 7.77 -26.45 -8.79
CA LEU A 49 8.69 -25.69 -7.95
C LEU A 49 8.33 -24.21 -7.89
N THR A 50 7.95 -23.63 -9.03
CA THR A 50 7.49 -22.23 -9.11
C THR A 50 6.22 -22.03 -8.31
N LEU A 51 5.23 -22.92 -8.49
CA LEU A 51 3.97 -22.90 -7.74
C LEU A 51 4.21 -23.08 -6.24
N LEU A 52 5.07 -24.04 -5.85
CA LEU A 52 5.46 -24.26 -4.47
C LEU A 52 6.14 -23.01 -3.87
N GLY A 53 7.01 -22.36 -4.64
CA GLY A 53 7.63 -21.09 -4.26
C GLY A 53 6.59 -20.01 -3.96
N PHE A 54 5.61 -19.82 -4.86
CA PHE A 54 4.51 -18.88 -4.62
C PHE A 54 3.67 -19.24 -3.39
N LEU A 55 3.39 -20.53 -3.17
CA LEU A 55 2.64 -21.00 -2.00
C LEU A 55 3.41 -20.74 -0.69
N VAL A 56 4.71 -21.01 -0.66
CA VAL A 56 5.56 -20.76 0.52
C VAL A 56 5.64 -19.27 0.82
N VAL A 57 5.87 -18.43 -0.19
CA VAL A 57 5.90 -16.97 -0.02
C VAL A 57 4.54 -16.45 0.45
N GLY A 58 3.46 -16.89 -0.18
CA GLY A 58 2.10 -16.53 0.23
C GLY A 58 1.80 -16.94 1.67
N ALA A 59 2.10 -18.17 2.05
CA ALA A 59 1.94 -18.68 3.41
C ALA A 59 2.77 -17.87 4.41
N PHE A 60 4.03 -17.57 4.11
CA PHE A 60 4.89 -16.74 4.95
C PHE A 60 4.29 -15.34 5.15
N LEU A 61 3.82 -14.70 4.08
CA LEU A 61 3.21 -13.37 4.17
C LEU A 61 1.94 -13.38 5.02
N VAL A 62 1.09 -14.40 4.87
CA VAL A 62 -0.12 -14.57 5.68
C VAL A 62 0.23 -14.82 7.14
N VAL A 63 1.13 -15.75 7.45
CA VAL A 63 1.57 -16.03 8.83
C VAL A 63 2.14 -14.77 9.47
N ARG A 64 3.04 -14.05 8.77
CA ARG A 64 3.59 -12.78 9.24
C ARG A 64 2.48 -11.76 9.52
N GLN A 65 1.51 -11.65 8.62
CA GLN A 65 0.39 -10.73 8.80
C GLN A 65 -0.47 -11.08 10.01
N VAL A 66 -0.73 -12.38 10.24
CA VAL A 66 -1.52 -12.85 11.39
C VAL A 66 -0.78 -12.61 12.71
N LEU A 67 0.53 -12.89 12.76
CA LEU A 67 1.34 -12.65 13.98
C LEU A 67 1.32 -11.18 14.39
N VAL A 68 1.58 -10.27 13.45
CA VAL A 68 1.55 -8.82 13.73
C VAL A 68 0.16 -8.36 14.20
N ARG A 69 -0.93 -8.93 13.65
CA ARG A 69 -2.28 -8.61 14.12
C ARG A 69 -2.54 -9.10 15.53
N ARG A 70 -2.02 -10.28 15.88
CA ARG A 70 -2.17 -10.89 17.21
C ARG A 70 -1.43 -10.10 18.28
N GLU A 71 -0.20 -9.67 18.01
CA GLU A 71 0.57 -8.84 18.94
C GLU A 71 -0.14 -7.52 19.28
N LEU A 72 -0.71 -6.86 18.27
CA LEU A 72 -1.50 -5.64 18.47
C LEU A 72 -2.77 -5.89 19.29
N GLU A 73 -3.35 -7.08 19.21
CA GLU A 73 -4.54 -7.47 19.99
C GLU A 73 -4.21 -7.74 21.44
N GLU A 74 -3.14 -8.48 21.70
CA GLU A 74 -2.66 -8.75 23.05
C GLU A 74 -2.26 -7.43 23.73
N ALA A 75 -1.51 -6.56 23.05
CA ALA A 75 -1.14 -5.24 23.57
C ALA A 75 -2.36 -4.37 23.89
N ALA A 76 -3.33 -4.29 22.96
CA ALA A 76 -4.56 -3.52 23.20
C ALA A 76 -5.36 -4.06 24.40
N LYS A 77 -5.39 -5.39 24.57
CA LYS A 77 -6.08 -6.02 25.70
C LYS A 77 -5.40 -5.69 27.03
N VAL A 78 -4.08 -5.84 27.11
CA VAL A 78 -3.30 -5.53 28.32
C VAL A 78 -3.47 -4.06 28.71
N LEU A 79 -3.32 -3.13 27.76
CA LEU A 79 -3.54 -1.70 28.02
C LEU A 79 -4.99 -1.42 28.44
N GLY A 80 -5.97 -2.05 27.79
CA GLY A 80 -7.38 -1.91 28.16
C GLY A 80 -7.71 -2.42 29.57
N GLU A 81 -7.02 -3.47 30.04
CA GLU A 81 -7.14 -3.98 31.41
C GLU A 81 -6.49 -3.00 32.42
N ARG A 82 -5.28 -2.50 32.15
CA ARG A 82 -4.61 -1.48 32.99
C ARG A 82 -5.42 -0.20 33.13
N ILE A 83 -6.04 0.25 32.02
CA ILE A 83 -6.89 1.44 32.01
C ILE A 83 -8.16 1.25 32.86
N ARG A 84 -8.62 0.00 33.01
CA ARG A 84 -9.80 -0.36 33.82
C ARG A 84 -9.50 -0.44 35.31
N THR A 85 -8.27 -0.80 35.69
CA THR A 85 -7.85 -0.90 37.10
C THR A 85 -7.45 0.46 37.72
N SER A 86 -7.72 1.58 37.03
CA SER A 86 -7.52 2.96 37.49
C SER A 86 -6.07 3.42 37.70
N GLU A 87 -5.09 2.66 37.20
CA GLU A 87 -3.67 3.07 37.08
C GLU A 87 -3.35 3.67 35.70
N ALA A 88 -4.36 4.18 34.99
CA ALA A 88 -4.23 4.63 33.62
C ALA A 88 -3.34 5.88 33.54
N THR A 89 -2.18 5.77 32.90
CA THR A 89 -1.35 6.93 32.57
C THR A 89 -1.84 7.62 31.29
N SER A 90 -1.38 8.84 31.07
CA SER A 90 -1.54 9.55 29.79
C SER A 90 -0.94 8.73 28.63
N GLU A 91 0.24 8.15 28.85
CA GLU A 91 0.95 7.28 27.91
C GLU A 91 0.16 6.02 27.56
N ASP A 92 -0.37 5.27 28.54
CA ASP A 92 -1.15 4.06 28.30
C ASP A 92 -2.38 4.36 27.41
N CYS A 93 -3.04 5.48 27.68
CA CYS A 93 -4.19 5.93 26.90
C CYS A 93 -3.78 6.32 25.47
N PHE A 94 -2.62 6.97 25.31
CA PHE A 94 -2.10 7.33 23.99
C PHE A 94 -1.70 6.09 23.18
N GLU A 95 -0.97 5.16 23.79
CA GLU A 95 -0.55 3.90 23.16
C GLU A 95 -1.75 3.08 22.70
N LEU A 96 -2.76 2.91 23.57
CA LEU A 96 -3.99 2.22 23.19
C LEU A 96 -4.69 2.96 22.05
N GLY A 97 -4.78 4.29 22.11
CA GLY A 97 -5.30 5.12 21.03
C GLY A 97 -4.59 4.88 19.69
N ALA A 98 -3.26 4.81 19.69
CA ALA A 98 -2.45 4.55 18.50
C ALA A 98 -2.65 3.14 17.94
N ILE A 99 -2.79 2.13 18.80
CA ILE A 99 -3.12 0.76 18.36
C ILE A 99 -4.52 0.73 17.72
N LEU A 100 -5.50 1.38 18.34
CA LEU A 100 -6.87 1.46 17.83
C LEU A 100 -6.94 2.19 16.48
N LEU A 101 -6.12 3.22 16.27
CA LEU A 101 -5.96 3.87 14.96
C LEU A 101 -5.46 2.90 13.89
N ARG A 102 -4.42 2.09 14.18
CA ARG A 102 -3.92 1.05 13.26
C ARG A 102 -4.99 0.01 12.93
N LYS A 103 -5.88 -0.29 13.88
CA LYS A 103 -7.03 -1.17 13.70
C LYS A 103 -8.24 -0.49 13.03
N LYS A 104 -8.15 0.80 12.70
CA LYS A 104 -9.24 1.61 12.15
C LYS A 104 -10.46 1.73 13.07
N LEU A 105 -10.28 1.50 14.37
CA LEU A 105 -11.32 1.63 15.40
C LEU A 105 -11.39 3.08 15.90
N TYR A 106 -11.71 4.00 14.99
CA TYR A 106 -11.54 5.43 15.23
C TYR A 106 -12.35 5.98 16.42
N THR A 107 -13.58 5.52 16.63
CA THR A 107 -14.40 5.96 17.78
C THR A 107 -13.81 5.55 19.12
N GLN A 108 -13.17 4.38 19.20
CA GLN A 108 -12.48 3.96 20.43
C GLN A 108 -11.15 4.70 20.57
N ALA A 109 -10.46 4.94 19.45
CA ALA A 109 -9.22 5.70 19.44
C ALA A 109 -9.44 7.11 19.97
N THR A 110 -10.46 7.85 19.51
CA THR A 110 -10.72 9.22 19.99
C THR A 110 -10.96 9.27 21.48
N LYS A 111 -11.76 8.36 22.04
CA LYS A 111 -12.02 8.31 23.49
C LYS A 111 -10.74 8.14 24.31
N ASN A 112 -9.84 7.25 23.87
CA ASN A 112 -8.58 7.02 24.56
C ASN A 112 -7.59 8.18 24.38
N LEU A 113 -7.51 8.76 23.18
CA LEU A 113 -6.67 9.94 22.92
C LEU A 113 -7.14 11.18 23.68
N GLU A 114 -8.45 11.40 23.80
CA GLU A 114 -9.01 12.47 24.65
C GLU A 114 -8.70 12.25 26.12
N ARG A 115 -8.76 11.00 26.59
CA ARG A 115 -8.35 10.64 27.95
C ARG A 115 -6.85 10.87 28.15
N ALA A 116 -6.02 10.55 27.16
CA ALA A 116 -4.58 10.82 27.19
C ALA A 116 -4.29 12.32 27.36
N ILE A 117 -4.98 13.17 26.60
CA ILE A 117 -4.88 14.64 26.72
C ILE A 117 -5.30 15.09 28.13
N LYS A 118 -6.40 14.54 28.66
CA LYS A 118 -6.92 14.94 29.98
C LYS A 118 -5.98 14.55 31.13
N LEU A 119 -5.29 13.42 31.01
CA LEU A 119 -4.37 12.90 32.01
C LEU A 119 -2.93 13.35 31.79
N TRP A 120 -2.69 14.18 30.77
CA TRP A 120 -1.35 14.54 30.34
C TRP A 120 -0.53 15.20 31.44
N ASP A 121 0.61 14.61 31.74
CA ASP A 121 1.58 14.99 32.75
C ASP A 121 3.01 15.13 32.19
N GLY A 122 3.21 14.80 30.91
CA GLY A 122 4.47 14.95 30.18
C GLY A 122 4.72 16.36 29.62
N ALA A 123 5.73 16.49 28.75
CA ALA A 123 6.08 17.77 28.16
C ALA A 123 4.96 18.29 27.23
N PRO A 124 4.65 19.59 27.20
CA PRO A 124 3.62 20.15 26.30
C PRO A 124 3.88 19.86 24.82
N GLU A 125 5.15 19.81 24.39
CA GLU A 125 5.56 19.55 23.02
C GLU A 125 5.20 18.13 22.57
N GLU A 126 5.28 17.15 23.49
CA GLU A 126 4.94 15.75 23.23
C GLU A 126 3.43 15.55 23.02
N LEU A 127 2.60 16.41 23.62
CA LEU A 127 1.15 16.44 23.41
C LEU A 127 0.79 16.74 21.95
N ALA A 128 1.71 17.32 21.16
CA ALA A 128 1.54 17.49 19.72
C ALA A 128 1.27 16.16 19.00
N GLN A 129 1.92 15.07 19.43
CA GLN A 129 1.72 13.74 18.85
C GLN A 129 0.31 13.21 19.13
N VAL A 130 -0.19 13.43 20.35
CA VAL A 130 -1.54 13.02 20.76
C VAL A 130 -2.59 13.80 19.99
N HIS A 131 -2.44 15.12 19.86
CA HIS A 131 -3.32 15.95 19.05
C HIS A 131 -3.28 15.57 17.57
N ASN A 132 -2.11 15.30 16.99
CA ASN A 132 -2.02 14.83 15.61
C ASN A 132 -2.73 13.47 15.43
N ALA A 133 -2.56 12.53 16.36
CA ALA A 133 -3.26 11.24 16.33
C ALA A 133 -4.78 11.41 16.44
N LEU A 134 -5.25 12.31 17.32
CA LEU A 134 -6.66 12.61 17.51
C LEU A 134 -7.26 13.28 16.26
N GLY A 135 -6.53 14.22 15.67
CA GLY A 135 -6.91 14.85 14.41
C GLY A 135 -7.05 13.83 13.28
N TYR A 136 -6.10 12.89 13.16
CA TYR A 136 -6.14 11.82 12.17
C TYR A 136 -7.35 10.89 12.38
N ALA A 137 -7.67 10.55 13.63
CA ALA A 137 -8.87 9.77 13.97
C ALA A 137 -10.14 10.50 13.51
N TYR A 138 -10.24 11.80 13.79
CA TYR A 138 -11.38 12.62 13.39
C TYR A 138 -11.53 12.74 11.87
N LEU A 139 -10.42 12.97 11.16
CA LEU A 139 -10.41 13.04 9.71
C LEU A 139 -10.86 11.72 9.07
N SER A 140 -10.45 10.60 9.65
CA SER A 140 -10.85 9.25 9.21
C SER A 140 -12.32 8.94 9.45
N MET A 141 -12.99 9.71 10.32
CA MET A 141 -14.44 9.66 10.56
C MET A 141 -15.20 10.76 9.82
N ASP A 142 -14.56 11.43 8.85
CA ASP A 142 -15.12 12.54 8.08
C ASP A 142 -15.53 13.76 8.93
N ARG A 143 -14.91 13.92 10.11
CA ARG A 143 -15.12 15.06 11.01
C ARG A 143 -14.00 16.08 10.83
N ALA A 144 -13.95 16.71 9.66
CA ALA A 144 -12.84 17.55 9.24
C ALA A 144 -12.63 18.79 10.15
N GLU A 145 -13.69 19.37 10.71
CA GLU A 145 -13.61 20.53 11.63
C GLU A 145 -12.84 20.19 12.92
N LEU A 146 -13.13 19.03 13.51
CA LEU A 146 -12.45 18.54 14.70
C LEU A 146 -11.01 18.13 14.37
N ALA A 147 -10.77 17.61 13.17
CA ALA A 147 -9.44 17.30 12.69
C ALA A 147 -8.57 18.55 12.58
N VAL A 148 -9.06 19.61 11.91
CA VAL A 148 -8.36 20.89 11.77
C VAL A 148 -8.01 21.48 13.13
N THR A 149 -8.96 21.49 14.08
CA THR A 149 -8.72 22.00 15.44
C THR A 149 -7.55 21.28 16.12
N ASN A 150 -7.52 19.94 16.02
CA ASN A 150 -6.46 19.14 16.63
C ASN A 150 -5.12 19.27 15.90
N PHE A 151 -5.10 19.30 14.57
CA PHE A 151 -3.86 19.51 13.83
C PHE A 151 -3.26 20.90 14.06
N ARG A 152 -4.09 21.95 14.15
CA ARG A 152 -3.64 23.29 14.56
C ARG A 152 -2.97 23.25 15.94
N ARG A 153 -3.62 22.60 16.91
CA ARG A 153 -3.04 22.45 18.24
C ARG A 153 -1.70 21.70 18.20
N ALA A 154 -1.56 20.67 17.37
CA ALA A 154 -0.31 19.95 17.20
C ALA A 154 0.82 20.83 16.64
N VAL A 155 0.54 21.65 15.61
CA VAL A 155 1.57 22.54 15.04
C VAL A 155 1.86 23.76 15.91
N ASP A 156 0.92 24.19 16.75
CA ASP A 156 1.15 25.24 17.75
C ASP A 156 2.09 24.76 18.86
N LEU A 157 1.91 23.51 19.32
CA LEU A 157 2.77 22.88 20.32
C LEU A 157 4.14 22.51 19.76
N GLN A 158 4.20 22.07 18.50
CA GLN A 158 5.42 21.72 17.82
C GLN A 158 5.44 22.27 16.39
N PRO A 159 5.95 23.52 16.19
CA PRO A 159 5.98 24.14 14.88
C PRO A 159 6.73 23.35 13.81
N GLY A 160 7.77 22.60 14.20
CA GLY A 160 8.53 21.74 13.28
C GLY A 160 7.87 20.39 12.94
N TYR A 161 6.64 20.12 13.38
CA TYR A 161 6.00 18.82 13.18
C TYR A 161 5.46 18.66 11.75
N VAL A 162 6.34 18.29 10.83
CA VAL A 162 6.08 18.13 9.39
C VAL A 162 4.82 17.29 9.10
N THR A 163 4.65 16.16 9.80
CA THR A 163 3.47 15.29 9.62
C THR A 163 2.17 16.00 10.00
N ALA A 164 2.16 16.79 11.07
CA ALA A 164 0.97 17.53 11.50
C ALA A 164 0.60 18.65 10.50
N TRP A 165 1.59 19.35 9.94
CA TRP A 165 1.35 20.32 8.86
C TRP A 165 0.75 19.69 7.61
N ASN A 166 1.26 18.52 7.18
CA ASN A 166 0.69 17.79 6.06
C ASN A 166 -0.76 17.37 6.31
N ASN A 167 -1.05 16.87 7.51
CA ASN A 167 -2.38 16.45 7.90
C ASN A 167 -3.35 17.64 8.03
N LEU A 168 -2.87 18.78 8.53
CA LEU A 168 -3.63 20.03 8.55
C LEU A 168 -4.02 20.46 7.13
N GLY A 169 -3.07 20.41 6.19
CA GLY A 169 -3.32 20.67 4.78
C GLY A 169 -4.42 19.77 4.20
N ASP A 170 -4.35 18.45 4.43
CA ASP A 170 -5.36 17.50 3.93
C ASP A 170 -6.75 17.80 4.52
N ALA A 171 -6.81 18.07 5.84
CA ALA A 171 -8.05 18.41 6.50
C ALA A 171 -8.68 19.71 5.99
N LEU A 172 -7.87 20.73 5.69
CA LEU A 172 -8.32 21.99 5.11
C LEU A 172 -8.78 21.83 3.66
N GLU A 173 -8.11 20.98 2.86
CA GLU A 173 -8.57 20.66 1.50
C GLU A 173 -9.94 19.96 1.49
N ARG A 174 -10.19 19.03 2.42
CA ARG A 174 -11.51 18.40 2.57
C ARG A 174 -12.62 19.40 2.88
N ARG A 175 -12.27 20.48 3.57
CA ARG A 175 -13.16 21.61 3.87
C ARG A 175 -13.17 22.68 2.78
N GLN A 176 -12.44 22.47 1.68
CA GLN A 176 -12.31 23.41 0.58
C GLN A 176 -11.69 24.76 0.99
N GLU A 177 -10.98 24.81 2.11
CA GLU A 177 -10.24 25.99 2.59
C GLU A 177 -8.87 26.06 1.90
N TRP A 178 -8.87 26.30 0.60
CA TRP A 178 -7.69 26.15 -0.27
C TRP A 178 -6.49 27.00 0.12
N ALA A 179 -6.72 28.24 0.56
CA ALA A 179 -5.66 29.16 0.97
C ALA A 179 -4.96 28.67 2.25
N GLY A 180 -5.74 28.23 3.24
CA GLY A 180 -5.19 27.65 4.48
C GLY A 180 -4.48 26.32 4.24
N ALA A 181 -5.00 25.49 3.33
CA ALA A 181 -4.34 24.25 2.95
C ALA A 181 -2.98 24.50 2.28
N LEU A 182 -2.91 25.47 1.36
CA LEU A 182 -1.67 25.87 0.71
C LEU A 182 -0.63 26.35 1.74
N ASP A 183 -1.04 27.23 2.67
CA ASP A 183 -0.16 27.71 3.74
C ASP A 183 0.37 26.54 4.59
N ALA A 184 -0.49 25.62 5.00
CA ALA A 184 -0.07 24.45 5.78
C ALA A 184 0.97 23.58 5.05
N TYR A 185 0.81 23.35 3.74
CA TYR A 185 1.81 22.61 2.95
C TYR A 185 3.10 23.40 2.75
N GLU A 186 3.03 24.72 2.58
CA GLU A 186 4.22 25.57 2.49
C GLU A 186 5.00 25.62 3.82
N ARG A 187 4.30 25.63 4.96
CA ARG A 187 4.90 25.46 6.29
C ARG A 187 5.58 24.10 6.42
N SER A 188 4.93 23.01 5.99
CA SER A 188 5.56 21.67 5.94
C SER A 188 6.87 21.68 5.13
N LEU A 189 6.86 22.31 3.95
CA LEU A 189 8.04 22.43 3.08
C LEU A 189 9.14 23.31 3.66
N SER A 190 8.80 24.29 4.50
CA SER A 190 9.80 25.13 5.16
C SER A 190 10.64 24.34 6.18
N PHE A 191 10.06 23.31 6.80
CA PHE A 191 10.76 22.40 7.72
C PHE A 191 11.36 21.18 7.02
N SER A 192 10.74 20.69 5.93
CA SER A 192 11.22 19.56 5.13
C SER A 192 11.04 19.86 3.63
N PRO A 193 12.04 20.49 2.99
CA PRO A 193 11.95 20.88 1.58
C PRO A 193 11.80 19.70 0.61
N ASP A 194 12.20 18.51 1.03
CA ASP A 194 12.12 17.25 0.28
C ASP A 194 10.77 16.51 0.42
N ASN A 195 9.83 17.06 1.19
CA ASN A 195 8.50 16.49 1.38
C ASN A 195 7.69 16.50 0.07
N ARG A 196 7.77 15.39 -0.67
CA ARG A 196 7.13 15.22 -1.99
C ARG A 196 5.62 15.38 -1.93
N VAL A 197 4.98 14.93 -0.85
CA VAL A 197 3.52 15.04 -0.67
C VAL A 197 3.14 16.51 -0.59
N ALA A 198 3.77 17.26 0.32
CA ALA A 198 3.50 18.68 0.50
C ALA A 198 3.75 19.48 -0.79
N ARG A 199 4.87 19.22 -1.48
CA ARG A 199 5.20 19.86 -2.76
C ARG A 199 4.12 19.65 -3.81
N THR A 200 3.73 18.39 -4.01
CA THR A 200 2.71 18.03 -5.01
C THR A 200 1.36 18.71 -4.71
N ARG A 201 0.95 18.73 -3.43
CA ARG A 201 -0.32 19.35 -3.03
C ARG A 201 -0.27 20.87 -3.13
N ALA A 202 0.80 21.51 -2.66
CA ALA A 202 0.99 22.96 -2.78
C ALA A 202 0.97 23.42 -4.25
N ASP A 203 1.69 22.72 -5.14
CA ASP A 203 1.73 23.04 -6.57
C ASP A 203 0.34 22.90 -7.23
N SER A 204 -0.45 21.92 -6.81
CA SER A 204 -1.83 21.74 -7.28
C SER A 204 -2.78 22.84 -6.76
N LEU A 205 -2.54 23.38 -5.57
CA LEU A 205 -3.42 24.37 -4.94
C LEU A 205 -3.10 25.80 -5.36
N ARG A 206 -1.83 26.12 -5.65
CA ARG A 206 -1.36 27.47 -5.98
C ARG A 206 -2.17 28.16 -7.08
N PRO A 207 -2.50 27.50 -8.22
CA PRO A 207 -3.33 28.13 -9.26
C PRO A 207 -4.78 28.35 -8.83
N ARG A 208 -5.30 27.54 -7.90
CA ARG A 208 -6.68 27.66 -7.40
C ARG A 208 -6.82 28.86 -6.47
N VAL A 209 -5.85 29.03 -5.57
CA VAL A 209 -5.81 30.16 -4.63
C VAL A 209 -5.61 31.47 -5.37
N GLN A 210 -4.72 31.52 -6.37
CA GLN A 210 -4.47 32.72 -7.18
C GLN A 210 -5.68 33.21 -8.00
N ARG A 211 -6.61 32.31 -8.35
CA ARG A 211 -7.84 32.68 -9.08
C ARG A 211 -8.97 33.14 -8.17
N ALA A 212 -8.87 32.85 -6.87
CA ALA A 212 -9.92 33.10 -5.89
C ALA A 212 -9.68 34.36 -5.04
N GLY A 213 -8.47 34.94 -5.11
CA GLY A 213 -8.13 36.25 -4.53
C GLY A 213 -8.12 37.33 -5.60
#